data_AF-A0A7C2A125-F1
#
_entry.id   AF-A0A7C2A125-F1
#
_cell.length_a   1.000
_cell.length_b   1.000
_cell.length_c   1.000
_cell.angle_alpha   90.00
_cell.angle_beta   90.00
_cell.angle_gamma   90.00
#
_symmetry.space_group_name_H-M   'P 1'
#
loop_
_entity.id
_entity.type
_entity.pdbx_description
1 polymer ?
#
loop_
_entity_poly.entity_id
_entity_poly.type
_entity_poly.pdbx_seq_one_letter_code
_entity_poly.pdbx_strand_id
1 'polypeptide(L)' 'MTVRQILKKWLEENGYDGLYSDECTCTNDDLISCELSFFDDCKPGYKIADGHGLHIGDL' A
#
# COMPACT_ATOMS: atom_id res chain seq x y z
N MET A 1 -4.17 19.24 0.07
CA MET A 1 -3.91 17.88 -0.44
C MET A 1 -2.42 17.69 -0.58
N THR A 2 -1.85 16.78 0.21
CA THR A 2 -0.46 16.32 0.05
C THR A 2 -0.42 15.17 -0.97
N VAL A 3 0.78 14.82 -1.45
CA VAL A 3 0.97 13.63 -2.31
C VAL A 3 0.41 12.37 -1.65
N ARG A 4 0.66 12.18 -0.36
CA ARG A 4 0.09 11.09 0.45
C ARG A 4 -1.44 11.07 0.41
N GLN A 5 -2.09 12.22 0.55
CA GLN A 5 -3.55 12.31 0.50
C GLN A 5 -4.12 12.04 -0.90
N ILE A 6 -3.43 12.48 -1.96
CA ILE A 6 -3.82 12.20 -3.35
C ILE A 6 -3.76 10.69 -3.61
N LEU A 7 -2.65 10.06 -3.22
CA LEU A 7 -2.44 8.64 -3.44
C LEU A 7 -3.43 7.78 -2.63
N LYS A 8 -3.62 8.09 -1.34
CA LYS A 8 -4.63 7.43 -0.50
C LYS A 8 -6.01 7.49 -1.15
N LYS A 9 -6.42 8.68 -1.59
CA LYS A 9 -7.71 8.87 -2.26
C LYS A 9 -7.83 8.01 -3.53
N TRP A 10 -6.79 7.99 -4.37
CA TRP A 10 -6.80 7.16 -5.58
C TRP A 10 -6.88 5.67 -5.25
N LEU A 11 -6.13 5.19 -4.26
CA LEU A 11 -6.17 3.79 -3.82
C LEU A 11 -7.58 3.40 -3.34
N GLU A 12 -8.19 4.22 -2.48
CA GLU A 12 -9.54 4.01 -1.97
C GLU A 12 -10.61 4.02 -3.09
N GLU A 13 -10.53 4.98 -4.03
CA GLU A 13 -11.45 5.08 -5.17
C GLU A 13 -11.35 3.88 -6.14
N ASN A 14 -10.20 3.20 -6.15
CA ASN A 14 -9.96 2.01 -6.98
C ASN A 14 -10.08 0.69 -6.18
N GLY A 15 -10.44 0.75 -4.90
CA GLY A 15 -10.68 -0.44 -4.05
C GLY A 15 -9.42 -1.11 -3.49
N TYR A 16 -8.28 -0.42 -3.47
CA TYR A 16 -7.03 -0.93 -2.89
C TYR A 16 -6.89 -0.53 -1.42
N ASP A 17 -6.25 -1.40 -0.64
CA ASP A 17 -6.06 -1.26 0.81
C ASP A 17 -4.68 -0.68 1.19
N GLY A 18 -3.78 -0.55 0.22
CA GLY A 18 -2.45 0.00 0.43
C GLY A 18 -1.50 -0.22 -0.73
N LEU A 19 -0.20 -0.19 -0.42
CA LEU A 19 0.87 -0.51 -1.36
C LEU A 19 1.67 -1.70 -0.85
N TYR A 20 2.26 -2.43 -1.79
CA TYR A 20 3.23 -3.48 -1.49
C TYR A 20 4.35 -3.51 -2.52
N SER A 21 5.46 -4.12 -2.15
CA SER A 21 6.54 -4.55 -3.03
C SER A 21 7.05 -5.90 -2.52
N ASP A 22 8.10 -6.43 -3.13
CA ASP A 22 8.74 -7.66 -2.66
C ASP A 22 9.43 -7.47 -1.29
N GLU A 23 9.69 -6.23 -0.87
CA GLU A 23 10.44 -5.90 0.35
C GLU A 23 9.56 -5.42 1.51
N CYS A 24 8.45 -4.74 1.21
CA CYS A 24 7.60 -4.15 2.24
C CYS A 24 6.14 -4.03 1.84
N THR A 25 5.29 -3.80 2.84
CA THR A 25 3.87 -3.51 2.64
C THR A 25 3.47 -2.34 3.55
N CYS A 26 2.55 -1.49 3.09
CA CYS A 26 1.98 -0.42 3.90
C CYS A 26 0.49 -0.25 3.60
N THR A 27 -0.31 0.05 4.62
CA THR A 27 -1.76 0.23 4.49
C THR A 27 -2.10 1.68 4.16
N ASN A 28 -3.35 1.94 3.76
CA ASN A 28 -3.86 3.31 3.58
C ASN A 28 -3.74 4.23 4.81
N ASP A 29 -3.58 3.66 6.01
CA ASP A 29 -3.40 4.44 7.25
C ASP A 29 -1.93 4.77 7.52
N ASP A 30 -1.03 3.87 7.14
CA ASP A 30 0.42 4.01 7.30
C ASP A 30 1.15 4.12 5.95
N LEU A 31 0.46 4.70 4.96
CA LEU A 31 0.95 4.77 3.59
C LEU A 31 2.27 5.54 3.52
N ILE A 32 3.30 4.95 2.92
CA ILE A 32 4.62 5.56 2.74
C ILE A 32 5.28 5.92 4.10
N SER A 33 5.18 5.03 5.09
CA SER A 33 5.93 5.18 6.35
C SER A 33 7.39 4.75 6.24
N CYS A 34 7.77 4.10 5.14
CA CYS A 34 9.15 3.72 4.85
C CYS A 34 9.97 4.95 4.43
N GLU A 35 11.18 5.10 4.99
CA GLU A 35 12.16 6.12 4.57
C GLU A 35 12.89 5.76 3.25
N LEU A 36 12.37 4.78 2.50
CA LEU A 36 12.99 4.29 1.28
C LEU A 36 12.92 5.35 0.19
N SER A 37 14.06 5.58 -0.46
CA SER A 37 14.25 6.64 -1.46
C SER A 37 13.64 6.32 -2.82
N PHE A 38 13.06 5.12 -3.01
CA PHE A 38 12.52 4.65 -4.28
C PHE A 38 11.15 3.99 -4.07
N PHE A 39 10.12 4.60 -4.66
CA PHE A 39 8.73 4.10 -4.67
C PHE A 39 8.35 3.47 -6.01
N ASP A 40 9.31 3.39 -6.94
CA ASP A 40 9.06 3.02 -8.33
C ASP A 40 8.55 1.57 -8.45
N ASP A 41 8.88 0.72 -7.48
CA ASP A 41 8.47 -0.69 -7.44
C ASP A 41 7.22 -0.94 -6.57
N CYS A 42 6.66 0.10 -5.94
CA CYS A 42 5.44 -0.04 -5.14
C CYS A 42 4.23 -0.24 -6.05
N LYS A 43 3.46 -1.29 -5.76
CA LYS A 43 2.23 -1.64 -6.46
C LYS A 43 1.03 -1.48 -5.53
N PRO A 44 -0.15 -1.08 -6.07
CA PRO A 44 -1.39 -1.10 -5.30
C PRO A 44 -1.80 -2.55 -4.99
N GLY A 45 -2.25 -2.80 -3.77
CA GLY A 45 -2.67 -4.13 -3.35
C GLY A 45 -3.89 -4.13 -2.44
N TYR A 46 -4.40 -5.33 -2.20
CA TYR A 46 -5.56 -5.61 -1.36
C TYR A 46 -5.13 -6.20 -0.04
N LYS A 47 -5.97 -6.06 0.99
CA LYS A 47 -5.74 -6.72 2.28
C LYS A 47 -6.02 -8.22 2.12
N ILE A 48 -4.95 -9.02 2.25
CA ILE A 48 -4.99 -10.47 2.21
C ILE A 48 -4.90 -10.98 3.65
N ALA A 49 -5.78 -11.92 3.99
CA ALA A 49 -5.72 -12.68 5.24
C ALA A 49 -5.24 -14.08 4.91
N ASP A 50 -4.04 -14.43 5.37
CA ASP A 50 -3.48 -15.77 5.24
C ASP A 50 -3.20 -16.39 6.63
N GLY A 51 -2.65 -17.60 6.64
CA GLY A 51 -2.30 -18.29 7.89
C GLY A 51 -1.19 -17.61 8.72
N HIS A 52 -0.57 -16.54 8.20
CA HIS A 52 0.56 -15.84 8.80
C HIS A 52 0.24 -14.39 9.17
N GLY A 53 -0.95 -13.88 8.85
CA GLY A 53 -1.44 -12.57 9.30
C GLY A 53 -2.20 -11.79 8.23
N LEU A 54 -2.25 -10.47 8.41
CA LEU A 54 -2.81 -9.53 7.44
C LEU A 54 -1.66 -8.82 6.72
N HIS A 55 -1.63 -8.89 5.40
CA HIS A 55 -0.65 -8.17 4.58
C HIS A 55 -1.33 -7.56 3.33
N ILE A 56 -0.62 -6.65 2.65
CA ILE A 56 -1.08 -6.06 1.38
C ILE A 56 -0.42 -6.81 0.22
N GLY A 57 -1.20 -7.22 -0.78
CA GLY A 57 -0.68 -7.93 -1.95
C GLY A 57 -1.69 -8.04 -3.08
N ASP A 58 -1.33 -8.81 -4.11
CA ASP A 58 -2.21 -9.12 -5.24
C ASP A 58 -3.20 -10.24 -4.90
N LEU A 59 -4.40 -10.20 -5.50
CA LEU A 59 -5.38 -11.29 -5.43
C LEU A 59 -4.92 -12.53 -6.20
#